data_AF-A0ABD5DY48-F1
#
_entry.id   AF-A0ABD5DY48-F1
#
_cell.length_a   1.000
_cell.length_b   1.000
_cell.length_c   1.000
_cell.angle_alpha   90.00
_cell.angle_beta   90.00
_cell.angle_gamma   90.00
#
_symmetry.space_group_name_H-M   'P 1'
#
loop_
_entity.id
_entity.type
_entity.pdbx_description
1 polymer ?
#
loop_
_entity_poly.entity_id
_entity_poly.type
_entity_poly.pdbx_seq_one_letter_code
_entity_poly.pdbx_strand_id
1 'polypeptide(L)' 'LVGGALAQSEALVRDMQVFPQKMRADLDITHGLIMAEAVTLALAEFIGKAEAHHHIEALCRQALDRHYPLVDLLAADPQ' A
#
# COMPACT_ATOMS: atom_id res chain seq x y z
N LEU A 1 20.06 34.32 0.95
CA LEU A 1 19.63 32.96 1.32
C LEU A 1 18.31 32.57 0.64
N VAL A 2 17.21 33.31 0.83
CA VAL A 2 15.88 32.96 0.25
C VAL A 2 15.88 32.93 -1.29
N GLY A 3 16.47 33.92 -1.97
CA GLY A 3 16.50 33.95 -3.44
C GLY A 3 17.25 32.78 -4.08
N GLY A 4 18.31 32.30 -3.43
CA GLY A 4 19.04 31.10 -3.90
C GLY A 4 18.24 29.81 -3.73
N ALA A 5 17.53 29.67 -2.61
CA ALA A 5 16.64 28.52 -2.39
C ALA A 5 15.48 28.48 -3.40
N LEU A 6 14.95 29.65 -3.77
CA LEU A 6 13.89 29.77 -4.77
C LEU A 6 14.37 29.37 -6.17
N ALA A 7 15.52 29.92 -6.61
CA ALA A 7 16.11 29.58 -7.90
C ALA A 7 16.42 28.07 -8.01
N GLN A 8 16.93 27.47 -6.94
CA GLN A 8 17.22 26.03 -6.92
C GLN A 8 15.93 25.19 -6.94
N SER A 9 14.90 25.61 -6.22
CA SER A 9 13.60 24.91 -6.23
C SER A 9 12.95 24.95 -7.60
N GLU A 10 13.03 26.08 -8.30
CA GLU A 10 12.51 26.21 -9.67
C GLU A 10 13.19 25.23 -10.64
N ALA A 11 14.53 25.14 -10.59
CA ALA A 11 15.29 24.21 -11.41
C ALA A 11 14.91 22.74 -11.11
N LEU A 12 14.81 22.38 -9.83
CA LEU A 12 14.43 21.03 -9.42
C LEU A 12 13.04 20.62 -9.92
N VAL A 13 12.05 21.49 -9.79
CA VAL A 13 10.67 21.18 -10.20
C VAL A 13 10.55 21.11 -11.73
N ARG A 14 11.25 21.99 -12.46
CA ARG A 14 11.19 22.06 -13.92
C ARG A 14 11.71 20.79 -14.61
N ASP A 15 12.81 20.24 -14.10
CA ASP A 15 13.49 19.10 -14.70
C ASP A 15 13.27 17.78 -13.93
N MET A 16 12.27 17.76 -13.03
CA MET A 16 11.94 16.60 -12.22
C MET A 16 11.50 15.43 -13.10
N GLN A 17 12.19 14.29 -12.96
CA GLN A 17 11.82 13.05 -13.62
C GLN A 17 10.99 12.16 -12.68
N VAL A 18 9.82 11.75 -13.16
CA VAL A 18 8.97 10.78 -12.47
C VAL A 18 9.19 9.41 -13.11
N PHE A 19 9.34 8.37 -12.28
CA PHE A 19 9.54 6.98 -12.72
C PHE A 19 8.36 6.12 -12.26
N PRO A 20 7.23 6.10 -13.00
CA PRO A 20 6.02 5.40 -12.56
C PRO A 20 6.22 3.91 -12.29
N GLN A 21 7.07 3.25 -13.08
CA GLN A 21 7.36 1.82 -12.91
C GLN A 21 8.07 1.56 -11.58
N LYS A 22 9.02 2.43 -11.21
CA LYS A 22 9.68 2.35 -9.91
C LYS A 22 8.70 2.63 -8.77
N MET A 23 7.86 3.66 -8.91
CA MET A 23 6.81 3.95 -7.92
C MET A 23 5.87 2.75 -7.74
N ARG A 24 5.47 2.07 -8.83
CA ARG A 24 4.63 0.87 -8.74
C ARG A 24 5.32 -0.27 -8.01
N ALA A 25 6.60 -0.52 -8.31
CA ALA A 25 7.40 -1.53 -7.63
C ALA A 25 7.62 -1.20 -6.14
N ASP A 26 7.74 0.08 -5.80
CA ASP A 26 7.90 0.53 -4.42
C ASP A 26 6.63 0.23 -3.58
N LEU A 27 5.43 0.17 -4.19
CA LEU A 27 4.21 -0.28 -3.49
C LEU A 27 4.28 -1.76 -3.09
N ASP A 28 5.01 -2.59 -3.85
CA ASP A 28 5.12 -4.02 -3.59
C ASP A 28 6.12 -4.35 -2.46
N ILE A 29 6.90 -3.37 -1.98
CA ILE A 29 7.83 -3.52 -0.84
C ILE A 29 7.13 -4.03 0.41
N THR A 30 5.86 -3.67 0.60
CA THR A 30 5.06 -4.11 1.76
C THR A 30 4.34 -5.44 1.54
N HIS A 31 4.64 -6.15 0.45
CA HIS A 31 3.91 -7.38 0.06
C HIS A 31 2.39 -7.19 -0.03
N GLY A 32 1.95 -5.99 -0.40
CA GLY A 32 0.53 -5.63 -0.53
C GLY A 32 -0.16 -5.21 0.77
N LEU A 33 0.54 -5.21 1.92
CA LEU A 33 -0.04 -4.82 3.21
C LEU A 33 -0.51 -3.36 3.25
N ILE A 34 0.06 -2.48 2.43
CA ILE A 34 -0.41 -1.09 2.27
C ILE A 34 -1.88 -1.01 1.83
N MET A 35 -2.43 -2.08 1.25
CA MET A 35 -3.82 -2.16 0.78
C MET A 35 -4.78 -2.74 1.82
N ALA A 36 -4.32 -3.17 3.01
CA ALA A 36 -5.13 -3.89 3.99
C ALA A 36 -6.39 -3.13 4.43
N GLU A 37 -6.29 -1.81 4.64
CA GLU A 37 -7.46 -1.02 5.04
C GLU A 37 -8.48 -0.88 3.90
N ALA A 38 -8.03 -0.71 2.66
CA ALA A 38 -8.92 -0.65 1.51
C ALA A 38 -9.72 -1.96 1.36
N VAL A 39 -9.06 -3.11 1.52
CA VAL A 39 -9.71 -4.42 1.50
C VAL A 39 -10.66 -4.59 2.68
N THR A 40 -10.25 -4.18 3.88
CA THR A 40 -11.10 -4.23 5.10
C THR A 40 -12.40 -3.46 4.90
N LEU A 41 -12.32 -2.23 4.35
CA LEU A 41 -13.49 -1.39 4.11
C LEU A 41 -14.42 -2.02 3.07
N ALA A 42 -13.88 -2.55 1.99
CA ALA A 42 -14.68 -3.24 0.98
C ALA A 42 -15.37 -4.49 1.55
N LEU A 43 -14.66 -5.31 2.34
CA LEU A 43 -15.21 -6.51 2.95
C LEU A 43 -16.25 -6.21 4.04
N ALA A 44 -16.07 -5.09 4.76
CA ALA A 44 -16.98 -4.67 5.82
C ALA A 44 -18.41 -4.39 5.33
N GLU A 45 -18.61 -4.09 4.04
CA GLU A 45 -19.94 -3.93 3.43
C GLU A 45 -20.74 -5.24 3.40
N PHE A 46 -20.06 -6.40 3.45
CA PHE A 46 -20.68 -7.73 3.34
C PHE A 46 -20.81 -8.43 4.69
N ILE A 47 -19.78 -8.37 5.53
CA ILE A 47 -19.70 -9.13 6.81
C ILE A 47 -19.67 -8.22 8.04
N GLY A 48 -19.67 -6.90 7.86
CA GLY A 48 -19.58 -5.93 8.94
C GLY A 48 -18.15 -5.59 9.34
N LYS A 49 -17.98 -4.40 9.91
CA LYS A 49 -16.67 -3.77 10.16
C LYS A 49 -15.77 -4.56 11.11
N ALA A 50 -16.31 -5.04 12.23
CA ALA A 50 -15.50 -5.73 13.24
C ALA A 50 -15.00 -7.08 12.73
N GLU A 51 -15.84 -7.83 12.03
CA GLU A 51 -15.50 -9.14 11.47
C GLU A 51 -14.47 -8.99 10.34
N ALA A 52 -14.70 -8.06 9.40
CA ALA A 52 -13.74 -7.75 8.34
C ALA A 52 -12.38 -7.32 8.89
N HIS A 53 -12.35 -6.49 9.93
CA HIS A 53 -11.09 -6.04 10.52
C HIS A 53 -10.30 -7.21 11.14
N HIS A 54 -10.93 -8.04 11.98
CA HIS A 54 -10.26 -9.19 12.58
C HIS A 54 -9.77 -10.19 11.54
N HIS A 55 -10.56 -10.40 10.50
CA HIS A 55 -10.20 -11.32 9.42
C HIS A 55 -8.98 -10.85 8.62
N ILE A 56 -9.01 -9.61 8.14
CA ILE A 56 -7.90 -9.03 7.38
C ILE A 56 -6.65 -8.90 8.26
N GLU A 57 -6.78 -8.60 9.56
CA GLU A 57 -5.67 -8.57 10.51
C GLU A 57 -4.97 -9.93 10.60
N ALA A 58 -5.73 -11.03 10.66
CA ALA A 58 -5.19 -12.38 10.69
C ALA A 58 -4.41 -12.72 9.40
N LEU A 59 -4.96 -12.37 8.23
CA LEU A 59 -4.28 -12.58 6.94
C LEU A 59 -3.02 -11.72 6.81
N CYS A 60 -3.05 -10.47 7.28
CA CYS A 60 -1.88 -9.60 7.29
C CYS A 60 -0.75 -10.17 8.15
N ARG A 61 -1.08 -10.72 9.33
CA ARG A 61 -0.11 -11.40 10.19
C ARG A 61 0.48 -12.62 9.49
N GLN A 62 -0.36 -13.43 8.84
CA GLN A 62 0.10 -14.58 8.07
C GLN A 62 1.00 -14.20 6.88
N ALA A 63 0.69 -13.10 6.17
CA ALA A 63 1.52 -12.58 5.09
C ALA A 63 2.91 -12.17 5.58
N LEU A 64 2.98 -11.51 6.73
CA LEU A 64 4.25 -11.13 7.37
C LEU A 64 5.06 -12.36 7.80
N ASP A 65 4.43 -13.29 8.53
CA ASP A 65 5.11 -14.49 9.04
C ASP A 65 5.69 -15.35 7.91
N ARG A 66 4.97 -15.42 6.79
CA ARG A 66 5.35 -16.27 5.63
C ARG A 66 6.12 -15.53 4.55
N HIS A 67 6.34 -14.23 4.69
CA HIS A 67 6.89 -13.37 3.64
C HIS A 67 6.17 -13.57 2.29
N TYR A 68 4.84 -13.58 2.36
CA TYR A 68 3.97 -13.97 1.26
C TYR A 68 3.02 -12.82 0.90
N PRO A 69 2.71 -12.59 -0.40
CA PRO A 69 1.83 -11.49 -0.79
C PRO A 69 0.43 -11.61 -0.18
N LEU A 70 -0.10 -10.51 0.35
CA LEU A 70 -1.45 -10.47 0.93
C LEU A 70 -2.52 -10.84 -0.12
N VAL A 71 -2.34 -10.43 -1.38
CA VAL A 71 -3.28 -10.72 -2.46
C VAL A 71 -3.45 -12.23 -2.71
N ASP A 72 -2.38 -13.01 -2.55
CA ASP A 72 -2.43 -14.45 -2.77
C ASP A 72 -3.13 -15.16 -1.61
N LEU A 73 -2.97 -14.66 -0.38
CA LEU A 73 -3.72 -15.15 0.77
C LEU A 73 -5.22 -14.86 0.61
N LEU A 74 -5.58 -13.65 0.19
CA LEU A 74 -6.97 -13.26 -0.09
C LEU A 74 -7.58 -14.08 -1.22
N ALA A 75 -6.82 -14.39 -2.27
CA ALA A 75 -7.32 -15.20 -3.39
C ALA A 75 -7.56 -16.67 -3.00
N ALA A 76 -6.82 -17.18 -2.01
CA ALA A 76 -6.98 -18.54 -1.47
C ALA A 76 -7.98 -18.61 -0.31
N ASP A 77 -8.49 -17.47 0.14
CA ASP A 77 -9.37 -17.34 1.28
C ASP A 77 -10.83 -17.60 0.87
N PRO A 78 -11.52 -18.56 1.53
CA PRO A 78 -12.88 -18.93 1.17
C PRO A 78 -13.98 -18.02 1.77
N GLN A 79 -13.65 -17.11 2.69
CA GLN A 79 -14.60 -16.15 3.27
C GLN A 79 -14.89 -14.99 2.33
#